data_AF-A0A955PAR8-F1
#
_entry.id   AF-A0A955PAR8-F1
#
_cell.length_a   1.000
_cell.length_b   1.000
_cell.length_c   1.000
_cell.angle_alpha   90.00
_cell.angle_beta   90.00
_cell.angle_gamma   90.00
#
_symmetry.space_group_name_H-M   'P 1'
#
loop_
_entity.id
_entity.type
_entity.pdbx_description
1 polymer ?
#
loop_
_entity_poly.entity_id
_entity_poly.type
_entity_poly.pdbx_seq_one_letter_code
_entity_poly.pdbx_strand_id
1 'polypeptide(L)'
;GSKSDLLVDTSKTLIQSSKNKLIRLGLTENQVAEIVESGTPSDTLTIYSPASGIVTAREGTEGMYVKEGSMIYTIADLSEVWLL
;
A
#
# COMPACT_ATOMS: atom_id res chain seq x y z
N GLY A 1 38.11 -2.69 -9.78
CA GLY A 1 37.03 -2.58 -10.78
C GLY A 1 35.96 -3.61 -10.48
N SER A 2 36.01 -4.76 -11.14
CA SER A 2 34.91 -5.75 -11.21
C SER A 2 34.18 -6.14 -9.91
N LYS A 3 34.87 -6.40 -8.78
CA LYS A 3 34.17 -6.84 -7.54
C LYS A 3 33.32 -5.74 -6.89
N SER A 4 33.73 -4.48 -7.00
CA SER A 4 32.97 -3.35 -6.42
C SER A 4 31.70 -3.08 -7.22
N ASP A 5 31.79 -3.22 -8.55
CA ASP A 5 30.66 -2.99 -9.45
C ASP A 5 29.55 -4.03 -9.24
N LEU A 6 29.93 -5.29 -8.98
CA LEU A 6 28.99 -6.37 -8.66
C LEU A 6 28.26 -6.16 -7.32
N LEU A 7 28.96 -5.62 -6.31
CA LEU A 7 28.33 -5.32 -5.01
C LEU A 7 27.31 -4.20 -5.14
N VAL A 8 27.63 -3.14 -5.88
CA VAL A 8 26.71 -2.03 -6.14
C VAL A 8 25.47 -2.50 -6.92
N ASP A 9 25.65 -3.38 -7.91
CA ASP A 9 24.55 -3.92 -8.70
C ASP A 9 23.62 -4.83 -7.87
N THR A 10 24.20 -5.67 -7.02
CA THR A 10 23.44 -6.54 -6.10
C THR A 10 22.63 -5.71 -5.10
N SER A 11 23.24 -4.66 -4.52
CA SER A 11 22.53 -3.75 -3.60
C SER A 11 21.38 -3.02 -4.29
N LYS A 12 21.56 -2.56 -5.53
CA LYS A 12 20.48 -1.94 -6.32
C LYS A 12 19.33 -2.90 -6.57
N THR A 13 19.64 -4.14 -6.94
CA THR A 13 18.64 -5.18 -7.20
C THR A 13 17.85 -5.54 -5.93
N LEU A 14 18.52 -5.63 -4.78
CA LEU A 14 17.89 -5.86 -3.48
C LEU A 14 16.94 -4.72 -3.09
N ILE A 15 17.38 -3.48 -3.27
CA ILE A 15 16.52 -2.30 -3.03
C ILE A 15 15.29 -2.34 -3.93
N GLN A 16 15.48 -2.60 -5.23
CA GLN A 16 14.36 -2.64 -6.17
C GLN A 16 13.36 -3.76 -5.85
N SER A 17 13.86 -4.94 -5.51
CA SER A 17 13.03 -6.08 -5.13
C SER A 17 12.23 -5.80 -3.85
N SER A 18 12.85 -5.11 -2.89
CA SER A 18 12.20 -4.72 -1.64
C SER A 18 11.09 -3.68 -1.89
N LYS A 19 11.34 -2.68 -2.74
CA LYS A 19 10.31 -1.72 -3.17
C LYS A 19 9.13 -2.41 -3.84
N ASN A 20 9.40 -3.31 -4.78
CA ASN A 20 8.37 -4.07 -5.48
C ASN A 20 7.53 -4.94 -4.53
N LYS A 21 8.16 -5.51 -3.48
CA LYS A 21 7.45 -6.27 -2.45
C LYS A 21 6.47 -5.39 -1.67
N LEU A 22 6.86 -4.18 -1.28
CA LEU A 22 5.98 -3.24 -0.59
C LEU A 22 4.78 -2.84 -1.46
N ILE A 23 5.00 -2.57 -2.75
CA ILE A 23 3.90 -2.27 -3.69
C ILE A 23 2.92 -3.44 -3.78
N ARG A 24 3.42 -4.68 -3.87
CA ARG A 24 2.58 -5.89 -3.88
C ARG A 24 1.79 -6.10 -2.59
N LEU A 25 2.27 -5.55 -1.47
CA LEU A 25 1.56 -5.55 -0.19
C LEU A 25 0.52 -4.43 -0.09
N GLY A 26 0.35 -3.62 -1.14
CA GLY A 26 -0.67 -2.57 -1.22
C GLY A 26 -0.20 -1.16 -0.91
N LEU A 27 1.11 -0.94 -0.74
CA LEU A 27 1.65 0.42 -0.59
C LEU A 27 1.67 1.13 -1.95
N THR A 28 1.34 2.42 -1.93
CA THR A 28 1.51 3.28 -3.10
C THR A 28 2.98 3.62 -3.35
N GLU A 29 3.33 3.99 -4.58
CA GLU A 29 4.71 4.40 -4.90
C GLU A 29 5.19 5.57 -4.05
N ASN A 30 4.30 6.52 -3.72
CA ASN A 30 4.60 7.65 -2.86
C ASN A 30 4.95 7.20 -1.43
N GLN A 31 4.19 6.26 -0.86
CA GLN A 31 4.48 5.72 0.47
C GLN A 31 5.81 4.95 0.49
N VAL A 32 6.11 4.22 -0.60
CA VAL A 32 7.41 3.54 -0.73
C VAL A 32 8.55 4.55 -0.84
N ALA A 33 8.37 5.66 -1.57
CA ALA A 33 9.36 6.72 -1.66
C ALA A 33 9.61 7.38 -0.30
N GLU A 34 8.55 7.67 0.45
CA GLU A 34 8.64 8.25 1.80
C GLU A 34 9.38 7.33 2.78
N ILE A 35 9.13 6.02 2.76
CA ILE A 35 9.87 5.03 3.58
C ILE A 35 11.36 5.01 3.22
N VAL A 36 11.67 5.14 1.93
CA VAL A 36 13.06 5.13 1.45
C VAL A 36 13.78 6.43 1.85
N GLU A 37 13.07 7.56 1.84
CA GLU A 37 13.60 8.87 2.25
C GLU A 37 13.74 8.99 3.77
N SER A 38 12.77 8.50 4.54
CA SER A 38 12.81 8.54 6.00
C SER A 38 13.92 7.66 6.59
N GLY A 39 14.26 6.56 5.90
CA GLY A 39 15.22 5.57 6.38
C GLY A 39 14.78 4.82 7.64
N THR A 40 13.54 5.02 8.09
CA THR A 40 12.96 4.39 9.28
C THR A 40 11.71 3.57 8.91
N PRO A 41 11.56 2.35 9.43
CA PRO A 41 10.32 1.59 9.25
C PRO A 41 9.16 2.30 9.94
N SER A 42 8.02 2.42 9.25
CA SER A 42 6.77 2.91 9.82
C SER A 42 5.91 1.74 10.29
N ASP A 43 5.50 1.77 11.56
CA ASP A 43 4.55 0.79 12.12
C ASP A 43 3.09 1.14 11.79
N THR A 44 2.86 2.30 11.16
CA THR A 44 1.53 2.77 10.73
C THR A 44 1.48 2.89 9.21
N LEU A 45 0.38 2.39 8.63
CA LEU A 45 0.12 2.46 7.19
C LEU A 45 -1.25 3.09 6.95
N THR A 46 -1.28 4.18 6.18
CA THR A 46 -2.53 4.76 5.68
C THR A 46 -3.00 3.97 4.47
N ILE A 47 -4.20 3.37 4.56
CA ILE A 47 -4.83 2.66 3.45
C ILE A 47 -5.78 3.62 2.74
N TYR A 48 -5.56 3.81 1.44
CA TYR A 48 -6.42 4.63 0.58
C TYR A 48 -7.48 3.79 -0.12
N SER A 49 -8.62 4.40 -0.43
CA SER A 49 -9.64 3.76 -1.27
C SER A 49 -9.13 3.56 -2.70
N PRO A 50 -9.32 2.38 -3.32
CA PRO A 50 -8.97 2.15 -4.73
C PRO A 50 -9.94 2.81 -5.70
N ALA A 51 -11.14 3.23 -5.25
CA ALA A 51 -12.17 3.82 -6.09
C ALA A 51 -12.79 5.08 -5.45
N SER A 52 -13.28 5.99 -6.29
CA SER A 52 -14.12 7.09 -5.85
C SER A 52 -15.55 6.60 -5.65
N GLY A 53 -16.24 7.09 -4.61
CA GLY A 53 -17.60 6.65 -4.29
C GLY A 53 -18.05 7.16 -2.92
N ILE A 54 -19.25 6.75 -2.51
CA ILE A 54 -19.79 7.06 -1.19
C ILE A 54 -19.59 5.86 -0.27
N VAL A 55 -19.11 6.10 0.96
CA VAL A 55 -19.00 5.06 1.99
C VAL A 55 -20.42 4.66 2.41
N THR A 56 -20.83 3.44 2.09
CA THR A 56 -22.16 2.91 2.42
C THR A 56 -22.16 2.10 3.71
N ALA A 57 -21.00 1.57 4.12
CA ALA A 57 -20.82 0.92 5.41
C ALA A 57 -19.40 1.15 5.96
N ARG A 58 -19.30 1.34 7.28
CA ARG A 58 -18.05 1.48 8.04
C ARG A 58 -18.06 0.44 9.16
N GLU A 59 -17.41 -0.69 8.90
CA GLU A 59 -17.27 -1.80 9.85
C GLU A 59 -15.97 -1.68 10.66
N GLY A 60 -15.01 -0.92 10.14
CA GLY A 60 -13.77 -0.56 10.83
C GLY A 60 -14.00 0.37 12.01
N THR A 61 -13.79 -0.15 13.22
CA THR A 61 -13.78 0.62 14.47
C THR A 61 -12.38 0.71 15.06
N GLU A 62 -12.12 1.77 15.83
CA GLU A 62 -10.82 1.96 16.49
C GLU A 62 -10.52 0.81 17.46
N GLY A 63 -9.28 0.31 17.45
CA GLY A 63 -8.86 -0.84 18.26
C GLY A 63 -9.24 -2.21 17.70
N MET A 64 -9.95 -2.28 16.58
CA MET A 64 -10.30 -3.54 15.93
C MET A 64 -9.07 -4.21 15.29
N TYR A 65 -8.83 -5.48 15.62
CA TYR A 65 -7.81 -6.28 14.94
C TYR A 65 -8.35 -6.75 13.58
N VAL A 66 -7.63 -6.42 12.51
CA VAL A 66 -8.02 -6.70 11.13
C VAL A 66 -7.14 -7.81 10.55
N LYS A 67 -7.75 -8.78 9.86
CA LYS A 67 -7.06 -9.85 9.15
C LYS A 67 -7.25 -9.70 7.64
N GLU A 68 -6.45 -10.41 6.85
CA GLU A 68 -6.69 -10.54 5.41
C GLU A 68 -8.13 -11.03 5.17
N GLY A 69 -8.85 -10.33 4.29
CA GLY A 69 -10.28 -10.60 4.01
C GLY A 69 -11.28 -9.91 4.95
N SER A 70 -10.84 -9.23 6.01
CA SER A 70 -11.73 -8.41 6.84
C SER A 70 -12.27 -7.22 6.04
N MET A 71 -13.59 -7.09 5.97
CA MET A 71 -14.23 -5.93 5.36
C MET A 71 -14.21 -4.76 6.36
N ILE A 72 -13.49 -3.69 6.02
CA ILE A 72 -13.36 -2.51 6.89
C ILE A 72 -14.29 -1.38 6.43
N TYR A 73 -14.41 -1.20 5.13
CA TYR A 73 -15.28 -0.20 4.50
C TYR A 73 -15.94 -0.80 3.26
N THR A 74 -17.20 -0.42 3.02
CA THR A 74 -17.89 -0.67 1.75
C THR A 74 -18.05 0.66 1.03
N ILE A 75 -17.61 0.74 -0.22
CA ILE A 75 -17.68 1.93 -1.06
C ILE A 75 -18.56 1.60 -2.25
N ALA A 76 -19.65 2.35 -2.42
CA ALA A 76 -20.49 2.25 -3.60
C ALA A 76 -20.16 3.42 -4.53
N ASP A 77 -19.81 3.09 -5.77
CA ASP A 77 -19.81 4.05 -6.86
C ASP A 77 -21.27 4.27 -7.28
N LEU A 78 -21.77 5.50 -7.10
CA LEU A 78 -23.16 5.88 -7.43
C LEU A 78 -23.25 6.60 -8.78
N SER A 79 -22.22 6.52 -9.62
CA SER A 79 -22.22 7.16 -10.94
C SER A 79 -23.26 6.58 -11.91
N GLU A 80 -23.65 5.31 -11.76
CA GLU A 80 -24.74 4.68 -12.50
C GLU A 80 -25.84 4.18 -11.54
N VAL A 81 -26.95 4.93 -11.46
CA VAL A 81 -28.15 4.50 -10.73
C VAL A 81 -29.06 3.75 -11.69
N TRP A 82 -29.26 2.45 -11.46
CA TRP A 82 -30.27 1.67 -12.19
C TRP A 82 -31.65 1.92 -11.57
N LEU A 83 -32.52 2.64 -12.29
CA LEU A 83 -33.94 2.75 -11.94
C LEU A 83 -34.67 1.49 -12.45
N LEU A 84 -35.40 0.80 -11.57
CA LEU A 84 -36.35 -0.28 -11.92
C LEU A 84 -37.73 0.28 -12.21
#